data_AF-A0A2T2SZY5-F1
#
_entry.id   AF-A0A2T2SZY5-F1
#
_cell.length_a   1.000
_cell.length_b   1.000
_cell.length_c   1.000
_cell.angle_alpha   90.00
_cell.angle_beta   90.00
_cell.angle_gamma   90.00
#
_symmetry.space_group_name_H-M   'P 1'
#
loop_
_entity.id
_entity.type
_entity.pdbx_description
1 polymer ?
#
loop_
_entity_poly.entity_id
_entity_poly.type
_entity_poly.pdbx_seq_one_letter_code
_entity_poly.pdbx_strand_id
1 'polypeptide(L)' 'MPEDEIEQLYYSIGEVSDLVGQEPHVLRYWEEEFDVLSPRKNRAGRRVYTDEDIETVERICR' A
#
# COMPACT_ATOMS: atom_id res chain seq x y z
N MET A 1 28.47 -7.91 -9.36
CA MET A 1 27.33 -8.79 -9.05
C MET A 1 26.30 -7.89 -8.41
N PRO A 2 25.22 -7.47 -9.07
CA PRO A 2 24.13 -6.85 -8.32
C PRO A 2 23.48 -7.98 -7.53
N GLU A 3 23.61 -7.89 -6.21
CA GLU A 3 22.90 -8.71 -5.24
C GLU A 3 21.41 -8.56 -5.55
N ASP A 4 20.68 -9.67 -5.67
CA ASP A 4 19.24 -9.70 -5.94
C ASP A 4 18.54 -8.59 -5.14
N GLU A 5 18.11 -7.53 -5.84
CA GLU A 5 17.17 -6.56 -5.30
C GLU A 5 15.92 -7.37 -4.97
N ILE A 6 15.78 -7.73 -3.70
CA ILE A 6 14.56 -8.35 -3.20
C ILE A 6 13.50 -7.25 -3.33
N GLU A 7 12.84 -7.21 -4.49
CA GLU A 7 11.70 -6.34 -4.72
C GLU A 7 10.71 -6.62 -3.59
N GLN A 8 10.51 -5.63 -2.73
CA GLN A 8 9.72 -5.79 -1.53
C GLN A 8 8.24 -5.78 -1.96
N LEU A 9 7.73 -6.96 -2.33
CA LEU A 9 6.41 -7.11 -2.96
C LEU A 9 5.21 -6.67 -2.10
N TYR A 10 5.43 -6.43 -0.81
CA TYR A 10 4.37 -6.14 0.14
C TYR A 10 4.80 -5.11 1.18
N TYR A 11 3.99 -4.07 1.32
CA TYR A 11 4.15 -2.97 2.27
C TYR A 11 3.03 -2.99 3.29
N SER A 12 3.32 -2.55 4.51
CA SER A 12 2.31 -2.29 5.53
C SER A 12 1.66 -0.91 5.34
N ILE A 13 0.50 -0.69 5.95
CA ILE A 13 -0.17 0.62 5.90
C ILE A 13 0.71 1.76 6.44
N GLY A 14 1.61 1.46 7.38
CA GLY A 14 2.56 2.45 7.92
C GLY A 14 3.61 2.81 6.89
N GLU A 15 4.18 1.83 6.21
CA GLU A 15 5.16 2.06 5.14
C GLU A 15 4.52 2.83 3.97
N VAL A 16 3.31 2.46 3.55
CA VAL A 16 2.59 3.21 2.50
C VAL A 16 2.29 4.63 2.97
N SER A 17 1.85 4.81 4.21
CA SER A 17 1.63 6.12 4.81
C SER A 17 2.88 7.00 4.76
N ASP A 18 4.04 6.45 5.11
CA ASP A 18 5.31 7.16 5.07
C ASP A 18 5.78 7.45 3.62
N LEU A 19 5.51 6.53 2.68
CA LEU A 19 5.87 6.69 1.27
C LEU A 19 5.03 7.78 0.57
N VAL A 20 3.71 7.75 0.74
CA VAL A 20 2.80 8.69 0.08
C VAL A 20 2.55 9.97 0.90
N GLY A 21 3.04 10.01 2.14
CA GLY A 21 2.86 11.14 3.06
C GLY A 21 1.42 11.33 3.55
N GLN A 22 0.60 10.27 3.51
CA GLN A 22 -0.80 10.30 3.93
C GLN A 22 -1.00 9.52 5.20
N GLU A 23 -1.91 9.98 6.06
CA GLU A 23 -2.16 9.30 7.33
C GLU A 23 -2.82 7.93 7.12
N PRO A 24 -2.52 6.91 7.96
CA PRO A 24 -3.07 5.57 7.81
C PRO A 24 -4.60 5.51 7.82
N HIS A 25 -5.26 6.49 8.45
CA HIS A 25 -6.72 6.56 8.48
C HIS A 25 -7.30 7.05 7.13
N VAL A 26 -6.57 7.88 6.38
CA VAL A 26 -6.94 8.33 5.03
C VAL A 26 -6.85 7.16 4.06
N LEU A 27 -5.78 6.36 4.15
CA LEU A 27 -5.62 5.14 3.35
C LEU A 27 -6.79 4.17 3.56
N ARG A 28 -7.21 3.97 4.81
CA ARG A 28 -8.39 3.13 5.14
C ARG A 28 -9.69 3.69 4.58
N TYR A 29 -9.83 5.01 4.58
CA TYR A 29 -11.00 5.63 3.97
C TYR A 29 -11.02 5.37 2.46
N TRP A 30 -9.88 5.49 1.79
CA TRP A 30 -9.77 5.18 0.36
C TRP A 30 -9.99 3.71 0.04
N GLU A 31 -9.63 2.78 0.91
CA GLU A 31 -9.98 1.36 0.75
C GLU A 31 -11.50 1.13 0.68
N GLU A 32 -12.29 1.97 1.36
CA GLU A 32 -13.76 1.87 1.37
C GLU A 32 -14.40 2.63 0.21
N GLU A 33 -13.82 3.76 -0.19
CA GLU A 33 -14.35 4.61 -1.28
C GLU A 33 -13.95 4.14 -2.68
N PHE A 34 -12.79 3.49 -2.82
CA PHE A 34 -12.24 3.06 -4.10
C PHE A 34 -12.12 1.54 -4.16
N ASP A 35 -13.01 0.90 -4.91
CA ASP A 35 -12.96 -0.55 -5.17
C ASP A 35 -11.62 -1.02 -5.76
N VAL A 36 -10.88 -0.12 -6.41
CA VAL A 36 -9.56 -0.38 -6.99
C VAL A 36 -8.46 -0.50 -5.95
N LEU A 37 -8.63 0.09 -4.76
CA LEU A 37 -7.67 0.03 -3.65
C LEU A 37 -8.11 -1.08 -2.68
N SER A 38 -7.74 -2.32 -2.99
CA SER A 38 -8.18 -3.51 -2.22
C SER A 38 -6.99 -4.25 -1.61
N PRO A 39 -6.37 -3.71 -0.53
CA PRO A 39 -5.19 -4.31 0.06
C PRO A 39 -5.49 -5.72 0.57
N ARG A 40 -4.61 -6.65 0.23
CA ARG A 40 -4.80 -8.05 0.59
C ARG A 40 -4.58 -8.25 2.08
N LYS A 41 -5.30 -9.20 2.67
CA LYS A 41 -5.01 -9.66 4.03
C LYS A 41 -3.99 -10.79 3.97
N ASN A 42 -2.88 -10.64 4.66
CA ASN A 42 -1.91 -11.72 4.81
C ASN A 42 -2.46 -12.84 5.73
N ARG A 43 -1.71 -13.94 5.87
CA ARG A 43 -2.08 -15.08 6.74
C ARG A 43 -2.29 -14.70 8.22
N ALA A 44 -1.70 -13.59 8.67
CA ALA A 44 -1.85 -13.06 10.03
C ALA A 44 -3.00 -12.05 10.17
N GLY A 45 -3.79 -11.83 9.11
CA GLY A 45 -4.92 -10.89 9.12
C GLY A 45 -4.53 -9.41 9.01
N ARG A 46 -3.26 -9.10 8.72
CA ARG A 46 -2.79 -7.73 8.49
C ARG A 46 -2.99 -7.34 7.03
N ARG A 47 -3.35 -6.08 6.79
CA ARG A 47 -3.41 -5.50 5.45
C ARG A 47 -2.00 -5.32 4.92
N VAL A 48 -1.80 -5.80 3.71
CA VAL A 48 -0.58 -5.59 2.94
C VAL A 48 -0.95 -4.93 1.62
N TYR A 49 -0.17 -3.94 1.24
CA TYR A 49 -0.28 -3.18 0.00
C TYR A 49 0.81 -3.67 -0.93
N THR A 50 0.50 -3.69 -2.21
CA THR A 50 1.45 -3.98 -3.28
C THR A 50 1.92 -2.68 -3.92
N ASP A 51 2.93 -2.74 -4.79
CA ASP A 51 3.33 -1.56 -5.57
C ASP A 51 2.14 -1.00 -6.38
N GLU A 52 1.26 -1.86 -6.92
CA GLU A 52 0.04 -1.44 -7.64
C GLU A 52 -0.94 -0.64 -6.74
N ASP A 53 -1.06 -1.03 -5.47
CA ASP A 53 -1.88 -0.30 -4.50
C ASP A 53 -1.25 1.08 -4.21
N ILE A 54 0.08 1.14 -4.07
CA ILE A 54 0.80 2.41 -3.85
C ILE A 54 0.64 3.34 -5.05
N GLU A 55 0.84 2.85 -6.27
CA GLU A 55 0.62 3.64 -7.49
C GLU A 55 -0.82 4.18 -7.56
N THR A 56 -1.80 3.38 -7.12
CA THR A 56 -3.20 3.80 -7.06
C THR A 56 -3.39 4.92 -6.03
N VAL A 57 -2.83 4.76 -4.83
CA VAL A 57 -2.86 5.79 -3.77
C VAL A 57 -2.19 7.08 -4.25
N GLU A 58 -1.03 7.01 -4.87
CA GLU A 58 -0.34 8.17 -5.45
C GLU A 58 -1.17 8.89 -6.52
N ARG A 59 -1.92 8.13 -7.31
CA ARG A 59 -2.84 8.69 -8.32
C ARG A 59 -4.05 9.36 -7.70
N ILE A 60 -4.55 8.88 -6.57
CA ILE A 60 -5.67 9.49 -5.82
C ILE A 60 -5.21 10.78 -5.10
N CYS A 61 -3.98 10.79 -4.57
CA CYS A 61 -3.38 11.96 -3.91
C CYS A 61 -3.14 13.17 -4.83
N ARG A 62 -3.09 12.96 -6.15
CA ARG A 62 -2.64 13.95 -7.14
C ARG A 62 -3.77 14.87 -7.62
#